data_AF-A0A940DBT7-F1
#
_entry.id   AF-A0A940DBT7-F1
#
_cell.length_a   1.000
_cell.length_b   1.000
_cell.length_c   1.000
_cell.angle_alpha   90.00
_cell.angle_beta   90.00
_cell.angle_gamma   90.00
#
_symmetry.space_group_name_H-M   'P 1'
#
loop_
_entity.id
_entity.type
_entity.pdbx_description
1 polymer ?
#
loop_
_entity_poly.entity_id
_entity_poly.type
_entity_poly.pdbx_seq_one_letter_code
_entity_poly.pdbx_strand_id
1 'polypeptide(L)'
;MLDRFHVIQLITDALMRRRYYLDKKGKHQTVRHMNRLLTSELGLLSEEERIQVREWCLQDDNLSQLYKGLQHIRYVLKSTSMTQAKRRWNDWVQLLSGIVVRS
;
A
#
# COMPACT_ATOMS: atom_id res chain seq x y z
N MET A 1 18.78 2.83 12.84
CA MET A 1 18.30 1.42 12.81
C MET A 1 16.95 1.46 12.11
N LEU A 2 16.75 0.71 11.03
CA LEU A 2 15.49 0.73 10.28
C LEU A 2 14.48 -0.11 11.07
N ASP A 3 13.55 0.52 11.79
CA ASP A 3 12.50 -0.19 12.53
C ASP A 3 11.17 -0.24 11.76
N ARG A 4 10.19 -0.95 12.34
CA ARG A 4 8.82 -1.10 11.82
C ARG A 4 8.19 0.22 11.37
N PHE A 5 8.43 1.29 12.14
CA PHE A 5 7.85 2.60 11.88
C PHE A 5 8.50 3.25 10.66
N HIS A 6 9.83 3.17 10.53
CA HIS A 6 10.55 3.73 9.39
C HIS A 6 10.13 3.09 8.05
N VAL A 7 9.88 1.77 8.04
CA VAL A 7 9.41 1.08 6.82
C VAL A 7 8.00 1.53 6.42
N ILE A 8 7.09 1.64 7.40
CA ILE A 8 5.73 2.14 7.15
C ILE A 8 5.76 3.59 6.67
N GLN A 9 6.57 4.44 7.30
CA GLN A 9 6.73 5.84 6.92
C GLN A 9 7.27 5.98 5.49
N LEU A 10 8.32 5.23 5.13
CA LEU A 10 8.91 5.27 3.79
C LEU A 10 7.87 5.03 2.69
N ILE A 11 7.04 4.00 2.86
CA ILE A 11 6.01 3.65 1.88
C ILE A 11 4.86 4.64 1.90
N THR A 12 4.47 5.11 3.08
CA THR A 12 3.44 6.14 3.24
C THR A 12 3.86 7.42 2.52
N ASP A 13 5.10 7.87 2.69
CA ASP A 13 5.63 9.06 2.01
C ASP A 13 5.66 8.88 0.50
N ALA A 14 6.04 7.68 0.01
CA ALA A 14 5.99 7.36 -1.40
C ALA A 14 4.56 7.40 -1.96
N LEU A 15 3.57 6.88 -1.22
CA LEU A 15 2.15 6.99 -1.56
C LEU A 15 1.68 8.45 -1.63
N MET A 16 2.06 9.27 -0.65
CA MET A 16 1.66 10.68 -0.61
C MET A 16 2.21 11.47 -1.80
N ARG A 17 3.48 11.20 -2.18
CA ARG A 17 4.10 11.76 -3.38
C ARG A 17 3.42 11.26 -4.64
N ARG A 18 3.08 9.98 -4.73
CA ARG A 18 2.46 9.43 -5.95
C ARG A 18 1.04 9.92 -6.16
N ARG A 19 0.26 10.04 -5.08
CA ARG A 19 -1.09 10.61 -5.08
C ARG A 19 -1.15 12.04 -5.64
N TYR A 20 -0.10 12.84 -5.51
CA TYR A 20 -0.03 14.17 -6.15
C TYR A 20 -0.32 14.12 -7.67
N TYR A 21 0.06 13.02 -8.33
CA TYR A 21 -0.16 12.84 -9.76
C TYR A 21 -1.59 12.40 -10.12
N LEU A 22 -2.34 11.84 -9.17
CA LEU A 22 -3.75 11.49 -9.34
C LEU A 22 -4.67 12.70 -9.19
N ASP A 23 -4.34 13.61 -8.27
CA ASP A 23 -5.16 14.79 -8.02
C ASP A 23 -4.31 16.06 -7.88
N LYS A 24 -3.80 16.54 -9.02
CA LYS A 24 -2.92 17.72 -9.12
C LYS A 24 -3.58 19.02 -8.61
N LYS A 25 -4.91 19.09 -8.60
CA LYS A 25 -5.70 20.30 -8.25
C LYS A 25 -6.65 20.08 -7.06
N GLY A 26 -6.48 18.98 -6.34
CA GLY A 26 -7.39 18.58 -5.28
C GLY A 26 -7.59 19.63 -4.20
N LYS A 27 -8.85 19.89 -3.84
CA LYS A 27 -9.16 20.67 -2.63
C LYS A 27 -8.54 19.96 -1.42
N HIS A 28 -8.13 20.71 -0.39
CA HIS A 28 -7.52 20.15 0.82
C HIS A 28 -8.32 19.00 1.46
N GLN A 29 -9.64 19.06 1.39
CA GLN A 29 -10.53 18.02 1.89
C GLN A 29 -10.40 16.71 1.11
N THR A 30 -10.33 16.77 -0.22
CA THR A 30 -10.07 15.62 -1.11
C THR A 30 -8.70 15.02 -0.82
N VAL A 31 -7.68 15.87 -0.67
CA VAL A 31 -6.31 15.49 -0.30
C VAL A 31 -6.27 14.69 1.00
N ARG A 32 -6.92 15.19 2.07
CA ARG A 32 -6.96 14.50 3.37
C ARG A 32 -7.72 13.18 3.28
N HIS A 33 -8.82 13.17 2.53
CA HIS A 33 -9.62 11.97 2.34
C HIS A 33 -8.83 10.87 1.62
N MET A 34 -8.18 11.19 0.49
CA MET A 34 -7.32 10.26 -0.25
C MET A 34 -6.18 9.74 0.63
N ASN A 35 -5.52 10.63 1.38
CA ASN A 35 -4.43 10.24 2.27
C ASN A 35 -4.91 9.24 3.31
N ARG A 36 -6.06 9.50 3.95
CA ARG A 36 -6.64 8.56 4.92
C ARG A 36 -6.90 7.21 4.26
N LEU A 37 -7.55 7.17 3.10
CA LEU A 37 -7.88 5.91 2.44
C LEU A 37 -6.65 5.10 2.03
N LEU A 38 -5.66 5.75 1.41
CA LEU A 38 -4.42 5.10 0.95
C LEU A 38 -3.55 4.61 2.11
N THR A 39 -3.68 5.23 3.28
CA THR A 39 -2.91 4.86 4.49
C THR A 39 -3.72 4.03 5.49
N SER A 40 -5.03 3.85 5.33
CA SER A 40 -5.83 3.02 6.23
C SER A 40 -5.54 1.53 6.04
N GLU A 41 -5.71 0.74 7.11
CA GLU A 41 -5.76 -0.71 6.99
C GLU A 41 -7.03 -1.12 6.25
N LEU A 42 -6.97 -2.15 5.40
CA LEU A 42 -8.13 -2.66 4.64
C LEU A 42 -9.35 -2.97 5.52
N GLY A 43 -9.13 -3.46 6.75
CA GLY A 43 -10.21 -3.77 7.69
C GLY A 43 -10.93 -2.54 8.27
N LEU A 44 -10.35 -1.35 8.15
CA LEU A 44 -10.93 -0.08 8.63
C LEU A 44 -11.66 0.69 7.53
N LEU A 45 -11.61 0.18 6.30
CA LEU A 45 -12.29 0.78 5.15
C LEU A 45 -13.67 0.16 4.95
N SER A 46 -14.67 0.99 4.66
CA SER A 46 -15.95 0.53 4.15
C SER A 46 -15.81 -0.07 2.75
N GLU A 47 -16.83 -0.76 2.25
CA GLU A 47 -16.75 -1.36 0.91
C GLU A 47 -16.68 -0.30 -0.17
N GLU A 48 -17.40 0.81 -0.02
CA GLU A 48 -17.38 1.96 -0.93
C GLU A 48 -15.98 2.59 -0.98
N GLU A 49 -15.33 2.74 0.18
CA GLU A 49 -13.97 3.24 0.28
C GLU A 49 -12.96 2.31 -0.40
N ARG A 50 -13.16 0.99 -0.28
CA ARG A 50 -12.32 -0.01 -0.96
C ARG A 50 -12.50 0.04 -2.48
N ILE A 51 -13.72 0.30 -2.95
CA ILE A 51 -14.00 0.47 -4.39
C ILE A 51 -13.26 1.71 -4.91
N GLN A 52 -13.35 2.85 -4.22
CA GLN A 52 -12.62 4.07 -4.61
C GLN A 52 -11.10 3.86 -4.67
N VAL A 53 -10.52 3.20 -3.66
CA VAL A 53 -9.08 2.90 -3.68
C VAL A 53 -8.73 1.98 -4.85
N ARG A 54 -9.59 1.01 -5.18
CA ARG A 54 -9.39 0.14 -6.36
C ARG A 54 -9.41 0.94 -7.66
N GLU A 55 -10.34 1.87 -7.82
CA GLU A 55 -10.39 2.75 -8.99
C GLU A 55 -9.11 3.57 -9.17
N TRP A 56 -8.58 4.16 -8.08
CA TRP A 56 -7.28 4.86 -8.14
C TRP A 56 -6.12 3.92 -8.48
N CYS A 57 -6.13 2.70 -7.94
CA CYS A 57 -5.11 1.70 -8.25
C CYS A 57 -5.19 1.20 -9.70
N LEU A 58 -6.35 1.27 -10.36
CA LEU A 58 -6.50 0.96 -11.79
C LEU A 58 -5.97 2.09 -12.69
N GLN A 59 -5.98 3.33 -12.19
CA GLN A 59 -5.50 4.51 -12.93
C GLN A 59 -3.98 4.67 -12.85
N ASP A 60 -3.32 4.11 -11.82
CA ASP A 60 -1.88 4.25 -11.61
C ASP A 60 -1.26 2.98 -11.01
N ASP A 61 -0.54 2.24 -11.84
CA ASP A 61 0.14 1.00 -11.44
C ASP A 61 1.16 1.22 -10.31
N ASN A 62 1.86 2.35 -10.29
CA ASN A 62 2.81 2.63 -9.23
C ASN A 62 2.09 2.88 -7.89
N LEU A 63 0.94 3.58 -7.92
CA LEU A 63 0.09 3.73 -6.74
C LEU A 63 -0.39 2.36 -6.26
N SER A 64 -0.85 1.51 -7.18
CA SER A 64 -1.30 0.15 -6.91
C SER A 64 -0.23 -0.68 -6.21
N GLN A 65 1.00 -0.67 -6.73
CA GLN A 65 2.13 -1.39 -6.16
C GLN A 65 2.49 -0.86 -4.76
N LEU A 66 2.54 0.46 -4.58
CA LEU A 66 2.83 1.07 -3.28
C LEU A 66 1.75 0.75 -2.25
N TYR A 67 0.47 0.82 -2.64
CA TYR A 67 -0.66 0.53 -1.76
C TYR A 67 -0.64 -0.94 -1.33
N LYS A 68 -0.50 -1.87 -2.28
CA LYS A 68 -0.37 -3.31 -2.01
C LYS A 68 0.85 -3.59 -1.11
N GLY A 69 1.98 -2.94 -1.37
CA GLY A 69 3.18 -3.04 -0.55
C GLY A 69 2.95 -2.61 0.89
N LEU A 70 2.25 -1.48 1.12
CA LEU A 70 1.90 -1.01 2.46
C LEU A 70 1.03 -2.04 3.21
N GLN A 71 -0.02 -2.55 2.56
CA GLN A 71 -0.92 -3.53 3.19
C GLN A 71 -0.18 -4.84 3.50
N HIS A 72 0.70 -5.30 2.60
CA HIS A 72 1.45 -6.52 2.83
C HIS A 72 2.48 -6.38 3.94
N ILE A 73 3.19 -5.26 4.01
CA ILE A 73 4.13 -5.00 5.10
C ILE A 73 3.41 -4.97 6.45
N ARG A 74 2.21 -4.40 6.54
CA ARG A 74 1.40 -4.51 7.76
C ARG A 74 1.09 -5.96 8.13
N TYR A 75 0.77 -6.78 7.14
CA TYR A 75 0.53 -8.21 7.33
C TYR A 75 1.78 -8.95 7.83
N VAL A 76 2.96 -8.67 7.27
CA VAL A 76 4.26 -9.21 7.75
C VAL A 76 4.53 -8.75 9.18
N LEU A 77 4.29 -7.48 9.49
CA LEU A 77 4.56 -6.90 10.80
C LEU A 77 3.57 -7.35 11.89
N LYS A 78 2.42 -7.92 11.51
CA LYS A 78 1.48 -8.60 12.43
C LYS A 78 1.94 -10.02 12.78
N SER A 79 3.12 -10.46 12.36
CA SER A 79 3.63 -11.78 12.70
C SER A 79 4.06 -11.88 14.16
N THR A 80 3.74 -13.00 14.81
CA THR A 80 4.13 -13.28 16.20
C THR A 80 5.43 -14.07 16.31
N SER A 81 5.94 -14.58 15.17
CA SER A 81 7.20 -15.32 15.10
C SER A 81 8.01 -14.98 13.85
N MET A 82 9.33 -15.18 13.93
CA MET A 82 10.25 -14.96 12.81
C MET A 82 9.92 -15.88 11.62
N THR A 83 9.54 -17.13 11.88
CA THR A 83 9.14 -18.09 10.84
C THR A 83 7.92 -17.58 10.07
N GLN A 84 6.92 -17.05 10.78
CA GLN A 84 5.73 -16.48 10.15
C GLN A 84 6.06 -15.21 9.36
N ALA A 85 6.89 -14.32 9.92
CA ALA A 85 7.33 -13.10 9.24
C ALA A 85 8.09 -13.42 7.95
N LYS A 86 9.03 -14.38 8.00
CA LYS A 86 9.83 -14.82 6.84
C LYS A 86 8.97 -15.44 5.75
N ARG A 87 8.01 -16.29 6.12
CA ARG A 87 7.05 -16.85 5.16
C ARG A 87 6.26 -15.75 4.47
N ARG A 88 5.60 -14.88 5.25
CA ARG A 88 4.80 -13.77 4.71
C ARG A 88 5.63 -12.85 3.82
N TRP A 89 6.88 -12.57 4.20
CA TRP A 89 7.79 -11.78 3.39
C TRP A 89 8.09 -12.44 2.05
N ASN A 90 8.45 -13.73 2.05
CA ASN A 90 8.73 -14.48 0.84
C ASN A 90 7.53 -14.57 -0.09
N ASP A 91 6.33 -14.76 0.45
CA ASP A 91 5.09 -14.77 -0.35
C ASP A 91 4.94 -13.47 -1.16
N TRP A 92 5.32 -12.32 -0.59
CA TRP A 92 5.28 -11.04 -1.30
C TRP A 92 6.40 -10.84 -2.30
N VAL A 93 7.63 -11.25 -1.96
CA VAL A 93 8.75 -11.22 -2.92
C VAL A 93 8.41 -12.05 -4.15
N GLN A 94 7.79 -13.22 -3.97
CA GLN A 94 7.33 -14.08 -5.08
C GLN A 94 6.24 -13.41 -5.93
N LEU A 95 5.29 -12.71 -5.30
CA LEU A 95 4.26 -11.94 -6.01
C LEU A 95 4.85 -10.77 -6.82
N LEU A 96 5.92 -10.14 -6.33
CA LEU A 96 6.64 -9.09 -7.06
C LEU A 96 7.50 -9.65 -8.19
N SER A 97 8.15 -10.81 -7.98
CA SER A 97 8.98 -11.47 -9.00
C SER A 97 8.16 -12.18 -10.08
N GLY A 98 6.86 -12.38 -9.86
CA GLY A 98 5.92 -12.98 -10.81
C GLY A 98 5.60 -12.15 -12.07
N ILE A 99 6.27 -11.00 -12.28
CA ILE A 99 6.30 -10.28 -13.57
C ILE A 99 7.55 -10.71 -14.39
N VAL A 100 7.95 -11.98 -14.33
CA VAL A 100 8.70 -12.65 -15.41
C VAL A 100 8.35 -14.14 -15.34
N VAL A 101 7.16 -14.52 -15.78
CA VAL A 101 6.83 -15.73 -16.57
C VAL A 101 5.32 -15.63 -16.84
N ARG A 102 4.96 -14.93 -17.92
CA ARG A 102 3.79 -15.34 -18.70
C ARG A 102 4.34 -16.22 -19.82
N SER A 103 4.31 -17.52 -19.59
CA SER A 103 4.38 -18.55 -20.65
C SER A 103 3.02 -18.65 -21.33
#